data_AF-A0A7V9CQJ2-F1
#
_entry.id   AF-A0A7V9CQJ2-F1
#
_cell.length_a   1.000
_cell.length_b   1.000
_cell.length_c   1.000
_cell.angle_alpha   90.00
_cell.angle_beta   90.00
_cell.angle_gamma   90.00
#
_symmetry.space_group_name_H-M   'P 1'
#
loop_
_entity.id
_entity.type
_entity.pdbx_description
1 polymer ?
#
loop_
_entity_poly.entity_id
_entity_poly.type
_entity_poly.pdbx_seq_one_letter_code
_entity_poly.pdbx_strand_id
1 'polypeptide(L)' 'MLVERLVHLGFEVRADLVRADGAHLSAQLTREQTQALELAPGQIVFVRPTHETTFTT' A
#
# COMPACT_ATOMS: atom_id res chain seq x y z
N MET A 1 -2.07 8.72 -2.80
CA MET A 1 -2.68 7.42 -3.16
C MET A 1 -3.82 7.17 -2.19
N LEU A 2 -4.97 6.71 -2.66
CA LEU A 2 -6.09 6.29 -1.81
C LEU A 2 -5.91 4.82 -1.43
N VAL A 3 -6.06 4.49 -0.14
CA VAL A 3 -6.08 3.09 0.33
C VAL A 3 -7.44 2.48 0.01
N GLU A 4 -7.51 1.55 -0.94
CA GLU A 4 -8.74 0.83 -1.25
C GLU A 4 -8.98 -0.33 -0.28
N ARG A 5 -7.90 -1.03 0.09
CA ARG A 5 -7.99 -2.24 0.91
C ARG A 5 -6.70 -2.48 1.69
N LEU A 6 -6.86 -3.04 2.89
CA LEU A 6 -5.78 -3.63 3.67
C LEU A 6 -6.04 -5.13 3.81
N VAL A 7 -5.06 -5.95 3.45
CA VAL A 7 -5.11 -7.41 3.53
C VAL A 7 -4.04 -7.88 4.51
N HIS A 8 -4.46 -8.53 5.60
CA HIS A 8 -3.55 -9.08 6.61
C HIS A 8 -3.11 -10.49 6.22
N LEU A 9 -1.82 -10.67 5.91
CA LEU A 9 -1.21 -11.91 5.40
C LEU A 9 -0.33 -12.55 6.49
N GLY A 10 -0.91 -12.89 7.64
CA GLY A 10 -0.12 -13.39 8.76
C GLY A 10 0.74 -12.28 9.36
N PHE A 11 2.04 -12.25 9.08
CA PHE A 11 2.99 -11.26 9.63
C PHE A 11 3.09 -9.96 8.82
N GLU A 12 2.56 -9.97 7.60
CA GLU A 12 2.57 -8.82 6.69
C GLU A 12 1.17 -8.25 6.49
N VAL A 13 1.13 -7.02 5.98
CA VAL A 13 -0.06 -6.34 5.50
C VAL A 13 0.20 -5.87 4.08
N ARG A 14 -0.70 -6.19 3.16
CA ARG A 14 -0.73 -5.61 1.82
C ARG A 14 -1.75 -4.48 1.79
N ALA A 15 -1.33 -3.30 1.36
CA ALA A 15 -2.20 -2.19 1.07
C ALA A 15 -2.39 -2.08 -0.45
N ASP A 16 -3.63 -2.24 -0.89
CA ASP A 16 -4.03 -1.95 -2.27
C ASP A 16 -4.39 -0.47 -2.37
N LEU A 17 -3.80 0.20 -3.36
CA LEU A 17 -3.77 1.65 -3.48
C LEU A 17 -4.20 2.06 -4.89
N VAL A 18 -4.96 3.14 -4.99
CA VAL A 18 -5.34 3.78 -6.26
C VAL A 18 -4.84 5.22 -6.34
N ARG A 19 -4.24 5.57 -7.47
CA ARG A 19 -3.87 6.95 -7.81
C ARG A 19 -5.04 7.67 -8.47
N ALA A 20 -5.05 8.99 -8.41
CA ALA A 20 -6.11 9.81 -8.99
C ALA A 20 -6.33 9.61 -10.51
N ASP A 21 -5.34 9.08 -11.23
CA ASP A 21 -5.43 8.73 -12.66
C ASP A 21 -5.85 7.27 -12.90
N GLY A 22 -6.25 6.54 -11.87
CA GLY A 22 -6.68 5.14 -11.94
C GLY A 22 -5.54 4.13 -11.90
N ALA A 23 -4.28 4.53 -11.77
CA ALA A 23 -3.19 3.57 -11.61
C ALA A 23 -3.29 2.85 -10.26
N HIS A 24 -3.24 1.52 -10.29
CA HIS A 24 -3.22 0.68 -9.10
C HIS A 24 -1.79 0.32 -8.69
N LEU A 25 -1.54 0.34 -7.38
CA LEU A 25 -0.28 -0.08 -6.79
C LEU A 25 -0.58 -0.93 -5.54
N SER A 26 0.32 -1.86 -5.23
CA SER A 26 0.31 -2.54 -3.94
C SER A 26 1.56 -2.17 -3.15
N ALA A 27 1.39 -1.87 -1.86
CA ALA A 27 2.50 -1.73 -0.92
C ALA A 27 2.46 -2.87 0.09
N GLN A 28 3.62 -3.44 0.39
CA GLN A 28 3.77 -4.49 1.39
C GLN A 28 4.43 -3.87 2.63
N LEU A 29 3.78 -4.00 3.77
CA LEU A 29 4.20 -3.42 5.04
C LEU A 29 4.20 -4.51 6.12
N THR A 30 4.97 -4.31 7.18
CA THR A 30 4.79 -5.10 8.39
C THR A 30 3.51 -4.66 9.12
N ARG A 31 2.99 -5.51 10.00
CA ARG A 31 1.88 -5.13 10.90
C ARG A 31 2.22 -3.90 11.74
N GLU A 32 3.44 -3.84 12.24
CA GLU A 32 3.92 -2.78 13.12
C GLU A 32 3.96 -1.43 12.38
N GLN A 33 4.43 -1.42 11.12
CA GLN A 33 4.37 -0.24 10.26
C GLN A 33 2.92 0.20 9.99
N THR A 34 2.02 -0.76 9.72
CA THR A 34 0.60 -0.47 9.46
C THR A 34 -0.06 0.18 10.68
N GLN A 35 0.21 -0.33 11.88
CA GLN A 35 -0.30 0.22 13.13
C GLN A 35 0.30 1.59 13.44
N ALA A 36 1.62 1.76 13.27
CA ALA A 36 2.30 3.04 13.52
C ALA A 36 1.80 4.16 12.60
N LEU A 37 1.35 3.82 11.39
CA LEU A 37 0.76 4.76 10.43
C LEU A 37 -0.75 4.93 10.58
N GLU A 38 -1.38 4.19 11.52
CA GLU A 38 -2.84 4.14 11.70
C GLU A 38 -3.58 3.91 10.38
N LEU A 39 -3.00 3.08 9.51
CA LEU A 39 -3.47 2.90 8.14
C LEU A 39 -4.89 2.32 8.12
N ALA A 40 -5.78 2.99 7.40
CA ALA A 40 -7.16 2.56 7.19
C ALA A 40 -7.60 2.70 5.72
N PRO A 41 -8.56 1.87 5.25
CA PRO A 41 -9.22 2.08 3.97
C PRO A 41 -9.88 3.46 3.90
N GLY A 42 -9.84 4.10 2.72
CA GLY A 42 -10.35 5.45 2.49
C GLY A 42 -9.34 6.57 2.75
N GLN A 43 -8.18 6.25 3.32
CA GLN A 43 -7.16 7.25 3.67
C GLN A 43 -6.29 7.63 2.46
N ILE A 44 -5.92 8.91 2.37
CA ILE A 44 -4.94 9.39 1.39
C ILE A 44 -3.54 9.31 2.01
N VAL A 45 -2.66 8.56 1.36
CA VAL A 45 -1.27 8.35 1.80
C VAL A 45 -0.26 8.72 0.73
N PHE A 46 0.94 9.08 1.18
CA PHE A 46 2.12 9.23 0.33
C PHE A 46 2.88 7.91 0.25
N VAL A 47 3.21 7.48 -0.96
CA VAL A 47 3.96 6.24 -1.19
C VAL A 47 5.31 6.61 -1.78
N ARG A 48 6.38 6.19 -1.11
CA ARG A 48 7.75 6.32 -1.59
C ARG A 48 8.28 4.95 -1.98
N PRO A 49 8.60 4.70 -3.26
CA PRO A 49 9.26 3.46 -3.66
C PRO A 49 10.63 3.34 -2.98
N THR A 50 10.87 2.21 -2.33
CA THR A 50 12.18 1.83 -1.76
C THR A 50 12.91 0.83 -2.64
N HIS A 51 12.17 -0.01 -3.36
CA HIS A 51 12.65 -0.87 -4.43
C HIS A 51 11.65 -0.82 -5.59
N GLU A 52 12.14 -0.55 -6.79
CA GLU A 52 11.33 -0.52 -8.00
C GLU A 52 11.46 -1.86 -8.71
N THR A 53 10.42 -2.69 -8.66
CA THR A 53 10.32 -3.87 -9.52
C THR A 53 9.71 -3.43 -10.85
N THR A 54 10.55 -3.15 -11.83
CA THR A 54 10.13 -2.84 -13.19
C THR A 54 9.69 -4.13 -13.88
N PHE A 55 8.39 -4.27 -14.13
CA PHE A 55 7.87 -5.30 -15.02
C PHE A 55 8.09 -4.85 -16.46
N THR A 56 9.11 -5.41 -17.13
CA THR A 56 9.34 -5.21 -18.57
C THR A 56 8.61 -6.31 -19.34
N THR A 57 7.81 -5.90 -20.34
CA THR A 57 7.12 -6.76 -21.31
C THR A 57 8.08 -7.43 -22.27
#